data_AF-A0A4R2ZD42-F1
#
_entry.id   AF-A0A4R2ZD42-F1
#
_cell.length_a   1.000
_cell.length_b   1.000
_cell.length_c   1.000
_cell.angle_alpha   90.00
_cell.angle_beta   90.00
_cell.angle_gamma   90.00
#
_symmetry.space_group_name_H-M   'P 1'
#
loop_
_entity.id
_entity.type
_entity.pdbx_description
1 polymer ?
#
loop_
_entity_poly.entity_id
_entity_poly.type
_entity_poly.pdbx_seq_one_letter_code
_entity_poly.pdbx_strand_id
1 'polypeptide(L)' 'MNELQKIWLDAYRSYLKAASPTGELCPSDHDSALDHADAVLNSLLKAGEVK' A
#
# COMPACT_ATOMS: atom_id res chain seq x y z
N MET A 1 -7.67 -5.59 -13.59
CA MET A 1 -6.92 -4.70 -12.69
C MET A 1 -6.14 -3.72 -13.52
N ASN A 2 -6.38 -2.42 -13.32
CA ASN A 2 -5.59 -1.35 -13.94
C ASN A 2 -4.20 -1.25 -13.28
N GLU A 3 -3.30 -0.44 -13.84
CA GLU A 3 -1.91 -0.33 -13.38
C GLU A 3 -1.81 0.26 -11.96
N LEU A 4 -2.61 1.27 -11.66
CA LEU A 4 -2.70 1.89 -10.34
C LEU A 4 -3.15 0.91 -9.24
N GLN A 5 -4.13 0.05 -9.55
CA GLN A 5 -4.59 -1.01 -8.67
C GLN A 5 -3.49 -2.04 -8.41
N LYS A 6 -2.64 -2.34 -9.41
CA LYS A 6 -1.51 -3.25 -9.20
C LYS A 6 -0.47 -2.63 -8.27
N ILE A 7 -0.16 -1.35 -8.45
CA ILE A 7 0.80 -0.62 -7.60
C ILE A 7 0.29 -0.54 -6.15
N TRP A 8 -0.99 -0.20 -5.97
CA TRP A 8 -1.62 -0.17 -4.65
C TRP A 8 -1.54 -1.55 -3.97
N LEU A 9 -1.86 -2.62 -4.71
CA LEU A 9 -1.84 -3.98 -4.17
C LEU A 9 -0.42 -4.45 -3.81
N ASP A 10 0.59 -4.01 -4.57
CA ASP A 10 1.99 -4.32 -4.31
C ASP A 10 2.50 -3.59 -3.06
N ALA A 11 2.16 -2.31 -2.90
CA ALA A 11 2.48 -1.52 -1.70
C ALA A 11 1.83 -2.13 -0.44
N TYR A 12 0.54 -2.48 -0.53
CA TYR A 12 -0.19 -3.14 0.55
C TYR A 12 0.46 -4.47 0.97
N ARG A 13 0.79 -5.34 0.00
CA ARG A 13 1.44 -6.63 0.27
C ARG A 13 2.84 -6.48 0.83
N SER A 14 3.60 -5.52 0.32
CA SER A 14 4.95 -5.23 0.80
C SER A 14 4.92 -4.75 2.25
N TYR A 15 3.96 -3.90 2.60
CA TYR A 15 3.76 -3.46 3.98
C TYR A 15 3.43 -4.64 4.90
N LEU A 16 2.45 -5.47 4.55
CA LEU A 16 2.08 -6.63 5.37
C LEU A 16 3.23 -7.61 5.57
N LYS A 17 4.04 -7.84 4.53
CA LYS A 17 5.22 -8.71 4.61
C LYS A 17 6.31 -8.12 5.52
N ALA A 18 6.45 -6.80 5.55
CA ALA A 18 7.39 -6.11 6.42
C ALA A 18 6.88 -6.01 7.87
N ALA A 19 5.59 -5.77 8.06
CA ALA A 19 4.95 -5.66 9.36
C ALA A 19 4.91 -7.01 10.10
N SER A 20 4.70 -8.11 9.36
CA SER A 20 4.67 -9.44 9.94
C SER A 20 5.60 -10.42 9.21
N PRO A 21 6.91 -10.36 9.50
CA PRO A 21 7.87 -11.32 8.96
C PRO A 21 7.64 -12.75 9.51
N THR A 22 6.95 -12.88 10.64
CA THR A 22 6.63 -14.15 11.31
C THR A 22 5.22 -14.67 11.00
N GLY A 23 4.36 -13.88 10.35
CA GLY A 23 3.01 -14.28 9.93
C GLY A 23 1.90 -14.02 10.94
N GLU A 24 2.21 -13.45 12.11
CA GLU A 24 1.21 -12.91 13.04
C GLU A 24 0.83 -11.50 12.61
N LEU A 25 -0.31 -11.38 11.92
CA LEU A 25 -0.88 -10.08 11.55
C LEU A 25 -1.89 -9.66 12.61
N CYS A 26 -1.66 -8.52 13.25
CA CYS A 26 -2.67 -7.88 14.06
C CYS A 26 -3.68 -7.18 13.15
N PRO A 27 -4.95 -7.04 13.57
CA PRO A 27 -5.95 -6.26 12.83
C PRO A 27 -5.48 -4.84 12.52
N SER A 28 -4.69 -4.23 13.41
CA SER A 28 -4.10 -2.90 13.22
C SER A 28 -3.05 -2.82 12.10
N ASP A 29 -2.41 -3.93 11.74
CA ASP A 29 -1.49 -3.98 10.59
C ASP A 29 -2.25 -3.89 9.26
N HIS A 30 -3.50 -4.34 9.24
CA HIS A 30 -4.37 -4.20 8.08
C HIS A 30 -4.71 -2.74 7.80
N ASP A 31 -5.19 -2.00 8.81
CA ASP A 31 -5.48 -0.56 8.67
C ASP A 31 -4.24 0.24 8.27
N SER A 32 -3.09 -0.08 8.87
CA SER A 32 -1.82 0.59 8.56
C SER A 32 -1.33 0.27 7.13
N ALA A 33 -1.55 -0.95 6.65
CA ALA A 33 -1.22 -1.34 5.28
C ALA A 33 -2.13 -0.64 4.25
N LEU A 34 -3.41 -0.44 4.58
CA LEU A 34 -4.35 0.32 3.74
C LEU A 34 -3.92 1.79 3.64
N ASP A 35 -3.66 2.45 4.77
CA ASP A 35 -3.21 3.84 4.80
C ASP A 35 -1.90 4.02 4.01
N HIS A 36 -0.96 3.10 4.16
CA HIS A 36 0.29 3.11 3.40
C HIS A 36 0.05 2.98 1.89
N ALA A 37 -0.77 2.02 1.46
CA ALA A 37 -1.06 1.82 0.05
C ALA A 37 -1.82 3.01 -0.57
N ASP A 38 -2.76 3.61 0.17
CA ASP A 38 -3.45 4.83 -0.24
C ASP A 38 -2.51 6.04 -0.29
N ALA A 39 -1.58 6.19 0.64
CA ALA A 39 -0.57 7.24 0.61
C ALA A 39 0.36 7.12 -0.61
N VAL A 40 0.80 5.90 -0.95
CA VAL A 40 1.59 5.62 -2.15
C VAL A 40 0.80 5.98 -3.41
N LEU A 41 -0.45 5.55 -3.50
CA LEU A 41 -1.30 5.84 -4.66
C LEU A 41 -1.57 7.35 -4.80
N ASN A 42 -1.92 8.04 -3.71
CA ASN A 42 -2.11 9.49 -3.71
C ASN A 42 -0.85 10.26 -4.08
N SER A 43 0.33 9.79 -3.65
CA SER A 43 1.61 10.40 -4.03
C SER A 43 1.89 10.25 -5.52
N LEU A 44 1.56 9.10 -6.10
CA LEU A 44 1.70 8.85 -7.54
C LEU A 44 0.73 9.67 -8.37
N LEU A 45 -0.53 9.81 -7.92
CA LEU A 45 -1.52 10.66 -8.56
C LEU A 45 -1.06 12.12 -8.57
N LYS A 46 -0.61 12.65 -7.42
CA LYS A 46 -0.04 13.99 -7.31
C LYS A 46 1.20 14.18 -8.18
N ALA A 47 2.09 13.19 -8.24
CA ALA A 47 3.27 13.24 -9.12
C ALA A 47 2.88 13.23 -10.61
N GLY A 48 1.77 12.60 -10.98
CA GLY A 48 1.22 12.60 -12.33
C GLY A 48 0.46 13.89 -12.71
N GLU A 49 -0.11 14.60 -11.74
CA GLU A 49 -0.79 15.89 -11.93
C GLU A 49 0.18 17.07 -12.09
N VAL A 50 1.44 16.94 -11.66
CA VAL A 50 2.51 17.90 -11.96
C VAL A 50 3.03 17.63 -13.37
N LYS A 51 2.22 17.97 -14.39
CA LYS A 51 2.64 17.97 -15.79
C LYS A 51 1.96 19.06 -16.60
#